data_AF-A0A832SJD0-F1
#
_entry.id   AF-A0A832SJD0-F1
#
_cell.length_a   1.000
_cell.length_b   1.000
_cell.length_c   1.000
_cell.angle_alpha   90.00
_cell.angle_beta   90.00
_cell.angle_gamma   90.00
#
_symmetry.space_group_name_H-M   'P 1'
#
loop_
_entity.id
_entity.type
_entity.pdbx_description
1 polymer ?
#
loop_
_entity_poly.entity_id
_entity_poly.type
_entity_poly.pdbx_seq_one_letter_code
_entity_poly.pdbx_strand_id
1 'polypeptide(L)'
;MSELTEELKEMALTLGAFKVGIATTETLAGGPPSADLTYVLPEAKSAVCFALAFDQNLIDPYFRKEDHESLETNKVRITTLANGIALEMAGFLQQYGYKAVPQSANFVYRMDTENWKLDMHPPISHRYLAVRSGIGHFGYSGNIITKEYGSAIVLASVVTDAELVPTDPLPEEENYCDECKLCLSVCSSGYVDPVEKVTVTLGGKEFSYGKRRSNSRCFLVCGGLTGLNASGKWSTWSPARFEIPEKDKDFIAALPGTIEAYLGRPKIKGGFFICLIPGSRMEYTCSNCHFVCHPDKGIRKARYRMLTESGVVIQEPDGTRRAVSPEEAKEYLKSMSQERRKLYESVSEE
;
A
#
# COMPACT_ATOMS: atom_id res chain seq x y z
N MET A 1 -9.21 0.80 -33.00
CA MET A 1 -8.55 0.06 -31.90
C MET A 1 -7.22 0.69 -31.51
N SER A 2 -6.26 0.84 -32.42
CA SER A 2 -4.98 1.52 -32.13
C SER A 2 -5.18 3.00 -31.74
N GLU A 3 -5.98 3.75 -32.49
CA GLU A 3 -6.22 5.18 -32.23
C GLU A 3 -6.81 5.43 -30.83
N LEU A 4 -7.92 4.77 -30.47
CA LEU A 4 -8.50 4.85 -29.12
C LEU A 4 -7.52 4.41 -28.03
N THR A 5 -6.68 3.41 -28.30
CA THR A 5 -5.67 2.95 -27.32
C THR A 5 -4.64 4.04 -27.05
N GLU A 6 -4.14 4.69 -28.09
CA GLU A 6 -3.16 5.76 -27.94
C GLU A 6 -3.78 7.02 -27.33
N GLU A 7 -5.03 7.36 -27.68
CA GLU A 7 -5.78 8.46 -27.07
C GLU A 7 -5.96 8.26 -25.56
N LEU A 8 -6.33 7.05 -25.11
CA LEU A 8 -6.47 6.76 -23.67
C LEU A 8 -5.13 6.80 -22.92
N LYS A 9 -4.03 6.37 -23.57
CA LYS A 9 -2.69 6.51 -22.99
C LYS A 9 -2.30 7.97 -22.87
N GLU A 10 -2.49 8.75 -23.92
CA GLU A 10 -2.21 10.18 -23.94
C GLU A 10 -3.05 10.94 -22.91
N MET A 11 -4.32 10.58 -22.76
CA MET A 11 -5.21 11.14 -21.73
C MET A 11 -4.65 10.89 -20.32
N ALA A 12 -4.32 9.64 -19.97
CA ALA A 12 -3.78 9.33 -18.65
C ALA A 12 -2.45 10.04 -18.38
N LEU A 13 -1.56 10.11 -19.37
CA LEU A 13 -0.28 10.84 -19.26
C LEU A 13 -0.50 12.35 -19.07
N THR A 14 -1.42 12.94 -19.83
CA THR A 14 -1.78 14.36 -19.76
C THR A 14 -2.37 14.73 -18.39
N LEU A 15 -3.15 13.83 -17.80
CA LEU A 15 -3.77 14.03 -16.48
C LEU A 15 -2.81 13.78 -15.30
N GLY A 16 -1.56 13.39 -15.57
CA GLY A 16 -0.49 13.33 -14.57
C GLY A 16 0.05 11.93 -14.25
N ALA A 17 -0.40 10.88 -14.95
CA ALA A 17 0.30 9.60 -14.90
C ALA A 17 1.68 9.74 -15.57
N PHE A 18 2.70 9.05 -15.05
CA PHE A 18 4.00 8.99 -15.72
C PHE A 18 4.17 7.72 -16.57
N LYS A 19 3.27 6.74 -16.39
CA LYS A 19 3.31 5.46 -17.11
C LYS A 19 1.91 4.87 -17.21
N VAL A 20 1.64 4.23 -18.35
CA VAL A 20 0.35 3.62 -18.68
C VAL A 20 0.61 2.26 -19.33
N GLY A 21 -0.23 1.28 -19.02
CA GLY A 21 -0.21 -0.05 -19.63
C GLY A 21 -1.62 -0.54 -19.90
N ILE A 22 -1.77 -1.35 -20.94
CA ILE A 22 -3.03 -1.96 -21.36
C ILE A 22 -2.95 -3.47 -21.11
N ALA A 23 -3.94 -3.99 -20.40
CA ALA A 23 -4.16 -5.42 -20.24
C ALA A 23 -5.53 -5.79 -20.82
N THR A 24 -5.64 -6.93 -21.49
CA THR A 24 -6.90 -7.53 -21.93
C THR A 24 -7.23 -8.79 -21.15
N THR A 25 -8.46 -9.27 -21.27
CA THR A 25 -8.88 -10.57 -20.71
C THR A 25 -7.98 -11.71 -21.17
N GLU A 26 -7.53 -11.72 -22.43
CA GLU A 26 -6.59 -12.72 -22.95
C GLU A 26 -5.22 -12.59 -22.28
N THR A 27 -4.72 -11.38 -22.10
CA THR A 27 -3.43 -11.17 -21.42
C THR A 27 -3.42 -11.51 -19.94
N LEU A 28 -4.60 -11.57 -19.31
CA LEU A 28 -4.79 -11.89 -17.89
C LEU A 28 -5.28 -13.33 -17.67
N ALA A 29 -5.57 -14.07 -18.76
CA ALA A 29 -6.06 -15.43 -18.70
C ALA A 29 -5.14 -16.35 -17.89
N GLY A 30 -5.75 -17.24 -17.10
CA GLY A 30 -5.03 -18.12 -16.15
C GLY A 30 -4.63 -17.44 -14.83
N GLY A 31 -4.91 -16.14 -14.69
CA GLY A 31 -4.63 -15.37 -13.49
C GLY A 31 -5.51 -15.74 -12.29
N PRO A 32 -5.14 -15.24 -11.09
CA PRO A 32 -5.97 -15.39 -9.89
C PRO A 32 -7.29 -14.60 -10.03
N PRO A 33 -8.27 -14.79 -9.14
CA PRO A 33 -9.59 -14.13 -9.23
C PRO A 33 -9.54 -12.60 -9.33
N SER A 34 -8.53 -11.94 -8.76
CA SER A 34 -8.36 -10.48 -8.85
C SER A 34 -7.70 -10.01 -10.15
N ALA A 35 -7.40 -10.90 -11.09
CA ALA A 35 -7.03 -10.58 -12.47
C ALA A 35 -8.23 -10.70 -13.43
N ASP A 36 -9.37 -11.21 -12.96
CA ASP A 36 -10.58 -11.36 -13.76
C ASP A 36 -11.35 -10.04 -13.87
N LEU A 37 -11.25 -9.39 -15.03
CA LEU A 37 -11.92 -8.14 -15.33
C LEU A 37 -13.45 -8.27 -15.32
N THR A 38 -13.98 -9.47 -15.59
CA THR A 38 -15.42 -9.70 -15.69
C THR A 38 -16.15 -9.57 -14.36
N TYR A 39 -15.40 -9.65 -13.25
CA TYR A 39 -15.92 -9.43 -11.90
C TYR A 39 -16.56 -8.05 -11.72
N VAL A 40 -15.95 -7.00 -12.31
CA VAL A 40 -16.46 -5.62 -12.19
C VAL A 40 -17.31 -5.19 -13.37
N LEU A 41 -17.14 -5.83 -14.52
CA LEU A 41 -17.87 -5.55 -15.75
C LEU A 41 -18.00 -6.84 -16.57
N PRO A 42 -19.16 -7.51 -16.63
CA PRO A 42 -19.31 -8.82 -17.27
C PRO A 42 -18.84 -8.86 -18.74
N GLU A 43 -18.99 -7.77 -19.49
CA GLU A 43 -18.58 -7.65 -20.89
C GLU A 43 -17.16 -7.08 -21.06
N ALA A 44 -16.36 -7.02 -19.99
CA ALA A 44 -15.01 -6.47 -20.03
C ALA A 44 -14.14 -7.17 -21.08
N LYS A 45 -13.40 -6.37 -21.83
CA LYS A 45 -12.37 -6.83 -22.77
C LYS A 45 -10.99 -6.33 -22.39
N SER A 46 -10.91 -5.11 -21.86
CA SER A 46 -9.64 -4.45 -21.59
C SER A 46 -9.65 -3.67 -20.27
N ALA A 47 -8.47 -3.39 -19.76
CA ALA A 47 -8.22 -2.47 -18.67
C ALA A 47 -7.04 -1.55 -19.01
N VAL A 48 -7.23 -0.25 -18.76
CA VAL A 48 -6.16 0.74 -18.80
C VAL A 48 -5.64 0.91 -17.38
N CYS A 49 -4.39 0.53 -17.12
CA CYS A 49 -3.72 0.72 -15.84
C CYS A 49 -2.70 1.84 -15.96
N PHE A 50 -2.57 2.67 -14.93
CA PHE A 50 -1.63 3.79 -14.96
C PHE A 50 -1.04 4.05 -13.57
N ALA A 51 0.12 4.70 -13.56
CA ALA A 51 0.90 4.97 -12.37
C ALA A 51 1.12 6.47 -12.16
N LEU A 52 0.87 6.94 -10.94
CA LEU A 52 1.25 8.27 -10.47
C LEU A 52 2.35 8.13 -9.40
N ALA A 53 3.30 9.06 -9.40
CA ALA A 53 4.38 9.09 -8.43
C ALA A 53 3.96 9.85 -7.17
N PHE A 54 4.39 9.37 -6.00
CA PHE A 54 4.45 10.22 -4.82
C PHE A 54 5.67 11.14 -4.91
N ASP A 55 5.65 12.23 -4.16
CA ASP A 55 6.79 13.15 -4.08
C ASP A 55 7.99 12.44 -3.42
N GLN A 56 9.04 12.23 -4.22
CA GLN A 56 10.23 11.50 -3.79
C GLN A 56 11.01 12.24 -2.70
N ASN A 57 10.92 13.57 -2.64
CA ASN A 57 11.65 14.38 -1.66
C ASN A 57 11.13 14.17 -0.24
N LEU A 58 9.91 13.67 -0.09
CA LEU A 58 9.27 13.44 1.21
C LEU A 58 9.61 12.07 1.81
N ILE A 59 10.21 11.16 1.05
CA ILE A 59 10.46 9.78 1.48
C ILE A 59 11.59 9.69 2.51
N ASP A 60 12.70 10.39 2.28
CA ASP A 60 13.85 10.33 3.18
C ASP A 60 13.55 11.01 4.54
N PRO A 61 12.94 12.22 4.60
CA PRO A 61 12.45 12.80 5.85
C PRO A 61 11.47 11.88 6.61
N TYR A 62 10.59 11.18 5.89
CA TYR A 62 9.70 10.19 6.49
C TYR A 62 10.47 9.04 7.17
N PHE A 63 11.51 8.51 6.52
CA PHE A 63 12.34 7.45 7.10
C PHE A 63 13.17 7.92 8.28
N ARG A 64 13.66 9.16 8.27
CA ARG A 64 14.37 9.77 9.41
C ARG A 64 13.46 10.19 10.56
N LYS A 65 12.14 10.09 10.38
CA LYS A 65 11.11 10.56 11.30
C LYS A 65 11.10 12.08 11.53
N GLU A 66 11.44 12.82 10.49
CA GLU A 66 11.45 14.30 10.50
C GLU A 66 10.08 14.86 10.09
N ASP A 67 9.42 14.24 9.12
CA ASP A 67 8.14 14.71 8.59
C ASP A 67 7.24 13.55 8.17
N HIS A 68 6.10 13.41 8.86
CA HIS A 68 5.05 12.43 8.55
C HIS A 68 3.92 13.04 7.73
N GLU A 69 3.48 14.23 8.13
CA GLU A 69 2.27 14.89 7.65
C GLU A 69 2.36 15.20 6.15
N SER A 70 3.53 15.66 5.68
CA SER A 70 3.71 16.01 4.26
C SER A 70 3.61 14.78 3.36
N LEU A 71 4.31 13.69 3.69
CA LEU A 71 4.26 12.47 2.88
C LEU A 71 2.88 11.83 2.93
N GLU A 72 2.24 11.82 4.09
CA GLU A 72 0.88 11.33 4.23
C GLU A 72 -0.11 12.14 3.38
N THR A 73 -0.07 13.47 3.49
CA THR A 73 -0.92 14.38 2.73
C THR A 73 -0.70 14.19 1.23
N ASN A 74 0.56 14.09 0.79
CA ASN A 74 0.90 13.79 -0.59
C ASN A 74 0.29 12.45 -1.03
N LYS A 75 0.49 11.39 -0.24
CA LYS A 75 -0.03 10.05 -0.54
C LYS A 75 -1.54 10.04 -0.69
N VAL A 76 -2.27 10.66 0.25
CA VAL A 76 -3.74 10.74 0.20
C VAL A 76 -4.18 11.51 -1.05
N ARG A 77 -3.62 12.69 -1.31
CA ARG A 77 -4.00 13.54 -2.45
C ARG A 77 -3.69 12.89 -3.79
N ILE A 78 -2.51 12.30 -3.97
CA ILE A 78 -2.14 11.62 -5.22
C ILE A 78 -2.98 10.37 -5.44
N THR A 79 -3.36 9.64 -4.37
CA THR A 79 -4.30 8.52 -4.47
C THR A 79 -5.70 9.00 -4.90
N THR A 80 -6.18 10.11 -4.32
CA THR A 80 -7.45 10.73 -4.74
C THR A 80 -7.40 11.21 -6.19
N LEU A 81 -6.29 11.80 -6.63
CA LEU A 81 -6.08 12.20 -8.01
C LEU A 81 -6.13 10.99 -8.96
N ALA A 82 -5.43 9.91 -8.64
CA ALA A 82 -5.46 8.68 -9.43
C ALA A 82 -6.89 8.11 -9.59
N ASN A 83 -7.69 8.15 -8.52
CA ASN A 83 -9.11 7.77 -8.57
C ASN A 83 -9.92 8.72 -9.47
N GLY A 84 -9.65 10.02 -9.41
CA GLY A 84 -10.29 11.03 -10.26
C GLY A 84 -9.99 10.81 -11.75
N ILE A 85 -8.73 10.51 -12.09
CA ILE A 85 -8.33 10.18 -13.46
C ILE A 85 -9.08 8.95 -13.96
N ALA A 86 -9.16 7.88 -13.15
CA ALA A 86 -9.91 6.69 -13.53
C ALA A 86 -11.39 7.00 -13.81
N LEU A 87 -12.01 7.84 -12.98
CA LEU A 87 -13.40 8.28 -13.15
C LEU A 87 -13.58 9.11 -14.44
N GLU A 88 -12.66 10.05 -14.71
CA GLU A 88 -12.70 10.88 -15.91
C GLU A 88 -12.55 10.05 -17.18
N MET A 89 -11.59 9.11 -17.21
CA MET A 89 -11.42 8.17 -18.32
C MET A 89 -12.64 7.28 -18.52
N ALA A 90 -13.29 6.83 -17.45
CA ALA A 90 -14.53 6.07 -17.56
C ALA A 90 -15.65 6.91 -18.20
N GLY A 91 -15.79 8.18 -17.80
CA GLY A 91 -16.75 9.11 -18.39
C GLY A 91 -16.49 9.36 -19.88
N PHE A 92 -15.21 9.53 -20.26
CA PHE A 92 -14.81 9.66 -21.66
C PHE A 92 -15.19 8.43 -22.49
N LEU A 93 -14.85 7.22 -22.02
CA LEU A 93 -15.21 5.96 -22.70
C LEU A 93 -16.73 5.80 -22.84
N GLN A 94 -17.49 6.16 -21.82
CA GLN A 94 -18.95 6.12 -21.84
C GLN A 94 -19.55 7.09 -22.87
N GLN A 95 -18.99 8.28 -23.05
CA GLN A 95 -19.41 9.21 -24.10
C GLN A 95 -19.07 8.70 -25.51
N TYR A 96 -18.01 7.91 -25.64
CA TYR A 96 -17.66 7.20 -26.87
C TYR A 96 -18.52 5.95 -27.15
N GLY A 97 -19.43 5.60 -26.24
CA GLY A 97 -20.37 4.48 -26.40
C GLY A 97 -19.89 3.15 -25.81
N TYR A 98 -18.80 3.14 -25.04
CA TYR A 98 -18.29 1.95 -24.35
C TYR A 98 -18.78 1.88 -22.90
N LYS A 99 -18.92 0.67 -22.35
CA LYS A 99 -19.06 0.50 -20.91
C LYS A 99 -17.70 0.63 -20.26
N ALA A 100 -17.63 1.38 -19.16
CA ALA A 100 -16.40 1.53 -18.40
C ALA A 100 -16.68 1.66 -16.91
N VAL A 101 -15.85 1.01 -16.08
CA VAL A 101 -15.94 1.02 -14.63
C VAL A 101 -14.60 1.47 -14.04
N PRO A 102 -14.55 2.65 -13.40
CA PRO A 102 -13.34 3.12 -12.73
C PRO A 102 -13.06 2.28 -11.49
N GLN A 103 -11.80 1.91 -11.30
CA GLN A 103 -11.36 1.13 -10.15
C GLN A 103 -10.65 2.02 -9.15
N SER A 104 -11.09 1.97 -7.90
CA SER A 104 -10.41 2.68 -6.81
C SER A 104 -9.03 2.09 -6.57
N ALA A 105 -8.02 2.95 -6.35
CA ALA A 105 -6.66 2.54 -6.06
C ALA A 105 -6.53 1.69 -4.78
N ASN A 106 -7.42 1.91 -3.79
CA ASN A 106 -7.48 1.16 -2.54
C ASN A 106 -8.85 1.30 -1.84
N PHE A 107 -9.06 0.57 -0.73
CA PHE A 107 -10.19 0.65 0.20
C PHE A 107 -11.55 0.15 -0.28
N VAL A 108 -11.62 -0.39 -1.49
CA VAL A 108 -12.78 -1.14 -1.99
C VAL A 108 -12.38 -2.60 -2.08
N TYR A 109 -13.08 -3.45 -1.35
CA TYR A 109 -12.80 -4.88 -1.25
C TYR A 109 -14.01 -5.71 -1.66
N ARG A 110 -13.72 -6.92 -2.12
CA ARG A 110 -14.69 -7.97 -2.38
C ARG A 110 -15.49 -8.31 -1.12
N MET A 111 -16.74 -8.66 -1.34
CA MET A 111 -17.69 -9.05 -0.28
C MET A 111 -18.12 -10.52 -0.43
N ASP A 112 -17.73 -11.17 -1.51
CA ASP A 112 -18.01 -12.57 -1.86
C ASP A 112 -16.94 -13.56 -1.37
N THR A 113 -16.06 -13.13 -0.46
CA THR A 113 -14.99 -13.98 0.10
C THR A 113 -15.38 -14.57 1.45
N GLU A 114 -14.68 -15.64 1.87
CA GLU A 114 -14.99 -16.40 3.08
C GLU A 114 -15.02 -15.54 4.36
N ASN A 115 -14.03 -14.66 4.55
CA ASN A 115 -14.00 -13.74 5.70
C ASN A 115 -14.49 -12.33 5.34
N TRP A 116 -15.27 -12.21 4.26
CA TRP A 116 -15.85 -10.94 3.82
C TRP A 116 -14.76 -9.86 3.63
N LYS A 117 -15.06 -8.60 3.97
CA LYS A 117 -14.13 -7.46 3.93
C LYS A 117 -12.81 -7.64 4.69
N LEU A 118 -12.69 -8.63 5.59
CA LEU A 118 -11.46 -8.88 6.35
C LEU A 118 -10.38 -9.56 5.49
N ASP A 119 -10.75 -10.27 4.43
CA ASP A 119 -9.77 -10.80 3.47
C ASP A 119 -9.09 -9.69 2.68
N MET A 120 -9.72 -8.51 2.58
CA MET A 120 -9.21 -7.33 1.88
C MET A 120 -8.77 -7.63 0.43
N HIS A 121 -9.44 -8.59 -0.23
CA HIS A 121 -9.22 -8.88 -1.63
C HIS A 121 -9.80 -7.74 -2.48
N PRO A 122 -9.03 -7.10 -3.37
CA PRO A 122 -9.57 -6.07 -4.23
C PRO A 122 -10.45 -6.69 -5.33
N PRO A 123 -11.44 -5.96 -5.86
CA PRO A 123 -12.17 -6.37 -7.06
C PRO A 123 -11.24 -6.74 -8.20
N ILE A 124 -10.26 -5.85 -8.48
CA ILE A 124 -9.19 -6.01 -9.46
C ILE A 124 -7.85 -5.62 -8.82
N SER A 125 -6.82 -6.42 -9.04
CA SER A 125 -5.46 -6.14 -8.58
C SER A 125 -4.74 -5.26 -9.59
N HIS A 126 -4.62 -3.97 -9.28
CA HIS A 126 -3.81 -3.01 -10.04
C HIS A 126 -2.38 -3.48 -10.28
N ARG A 127 -1.83 -4.29 -9.37
CA ARG A 127 -0.46 -4.80 -9.48
C ARG A 127 -0.34 -5.90 -10.53
N TYR A 128 -1.36 -6.76 -10.69
CA TYR A 128 -1.38 -7.73 -11.78
C TYR A 128 -1.54 -7.05 -13.14
N LEU A 129 -2.39 -6.02 -13.22
CA LEU A 129 -2.49 -5.20 -14.42
C LEU A 129 -1.14 -4.55 -14.74
N ALA A 130 -0.51 -3.91 -13.75
CA ALA A 130 0.74 -3.18 -13.92
C ALA A 130 1.91 -4.07 -14.36
N VAL A 131 2.09 -5.24 -13.73
CA VAL A 131 3.18 -6.16 -14.10
C VAL A 131 2.96 -6.74 -15.50
N ARG A 132 1.71 -7.11 -15.81
CA ARG A 132 1.37 -7.71 -17.10
C ARG A 132 1.46 -6.72 -18.25
N SER A 133 1.16 -5.46 -17.99
CA SER A 133 1.09 -4.40 -19.01
C SER A 133 2.36 -3.54 -19.11
N GLY A 134 3.45 -3.92 -18.44
CA GLY A 134 4.75 -3.28 -18.61
C GLY A 134 4.95 -1.97 -17.84
N ILE A 135 4.16 -1.72 -16.79
CA ILE A 135 4.39 -0.56 -15.90
C ILE A 135 5.65 -0.77 -15.05
N GLY A 136 5.84 -1.96 -14.49
CA GLY A 136 6.99 -2.27 -13.65
C GLY A 136 7.04 -3.74 -13.26
N HIS A 137 8.07 -4.13 -12.52
CA HIS A 137 8.27 -5.50 -12.06
C HIS A 137 7.80 -5.70 -10.62
N PHE A 138 7.45 -6.92 -10.24
CA PHE A 138 7.24 -7.23 -8.83
C PHE A 138 8.55 -7.13 -8.05
N GLY A 139 8.52 -6.37 -6.96
CA GLY A 139 9.44 -6.58 -5.85
C GLY A 139 9.07 -7.83 -5.06
N TYR A 140 9.99 -8.34 -4.24
CA TYR A 140 9.71 -9.47 -3.34
C TYR A 140 8.53 -9.16 -2.38
N SER A 141 8.33 -7.89 -2.00
CA SER A 141 7.16 -7.45 -1.23
C SER A 141 5.83 -7.52 -1.98
N GLY A 142 5.87 -7.81 -3.28
CA GLY A 142 4.76 -7.73 -4.20
C GLY A 142 4.34 -6.30 -4.55
N ASN A 143 5.08 -5.25 -4.18
CA ASN A 143 4.89 -3.90 -4.72
C ASN A 143 5.49 -3.83 -6.13
N ILE A 144 4.94 -2.99 -7.01
CA ILE A 144 5.50 -2.75 -8.34
C ILE A 144 6.68 -1.79 -8.22
N ILE A 145 7.81 -2.13 -8.84
CA ILE A 145 9.01 -1.30 -8.90
C ILE A 145 9.14 -0.76 -10.33
N THR A 146 9.15 0.56 -10.46
CA THR A 146 9.43 1.25 -11.73
C THR A 146 10.86 1.81 -11.74
N LYS A 147 11.36 2.12 -12.93
CA LYS A 147 12.70 2.70 -13.11
C LYS A 147 12.79 4.11 -12.53
N GLU A 148 11.71 4.87 -12.66
CA GLU A 148 11.65 6.30 -12.38
C GLU A 148 11.47 6.60 -10.89
N TYR A 149 10.62 5.83 -10.20
CA TYR A 149 10.14 6.16 -8.86
C TYR A 149 10.19 4.98 -7.88
N GLY A 150 10.85 3.89 -8.27
CA GLY A 150 10.85 2.65 -7.49
C GLY A 150 9.43 2.17 -7.21
N SER A 151 9.17 1.76 -5.98
CA SER A 151 7.80 1.39 -5.59
C SER A 151 6.97 2.53 -5.04
N ALA A 152 7.50 3.75 -4.93
CA ALA A 152 6.82 4.90 -4.36
C ALA A 152 5.82 5.54 -5.35
N ILE A 153 4.86 4.72 -5.77
CA ILE A 153 3.82 5.03 -6.75
C ILE A 153 2.45 4.58 -6.23
N VAL A 154 1.40 5.17 -6.78
CA VAL A 154 0.04 4.64 -6.72
C VAL A 154 -0.36 4.12 -8.10
N LEU A 155 -1.15 3.07 -8.12
CA LEU A 155 -1.73 2.50 -9.33
C LEU A 155 -3.24 2.66 -9.28
N ALA A 156 -3.83 3.00 -10.42
CA ALA A 156 -5.26 2.96 -10.64
C ALA A 156 -5.55 2.38 -12.03
N SER A 157 -6.81 2.08 -12.30
CA SER A 157 -7.22 1.54 -13.59
C SER A 157 -8.68 1.85 -13.93
N VAL A 158 -8.99 1.72 -15.21
CA VAL A 158 -10.35 1.68 -15.73
C VAL A 158 -10.54 0.34 -16.45
N VAL A 159 -11.65 -0.35 -16.19
CA VAL A 159 -12.02 -1.59 -16.91
C VAL A 159 -13.11 -1.25 -17.92
N THR A 160 -13.04 -1.78 -19.14
CA THR A 160 -13.95 -1.44 -20.23
C THR A 160 -14.23 -2.62 -21.17
N ASP A 161 -15.36 -2.57 -21.86
CA ASP A 161 -15.72 -3.47 -22.97
C ASP A 161 -15.08 -3.05 -24.31
N ALA A 162 -14.35 -1.93 -24.35
CA ALA A 162 -13.58 -1.51 -25.51
C ALA A 162 -12.42 -2.49 -25.81
N GLU A 163 -12.22 -2.79 -27.10
CA GLU A 163 -11.07 -3.55 -27.58
C GLU A 163 -9.86 -2.61 -27.71
N LEU A 164 -8.88 -2.79 -26.82
CA LEU A 164 -7.66 -2.01 -26.77
C LEU A 164 -6.46 -2.88 -27.11
N VAL A 165 -5.41 -2.26 -27.65
CA VAL A 165 -4.17 -2.97 -28.01
C VAL A 165 -3.36 -3.21 -26.73
N PRO A 166 -3.13 -4.48 -26.31
CA PRO A 166 -2.39 -4.77 -25.09
C PRO A 166 -0.94 -4.30 -25.19
N THR A 167 -0.38 -3.92 -24.05
CA THR A 167 1.06 -3.69 -23.94
C THR A 167 1.75 -4.97 -23.46
N ASP A 168 2.98 -5.17 -23.92
CA ASP A 168 3.82 -6.25 -23.41
C ASP A 168 4.32 -5.94 -21.99
N PRO A 169 4.55 -6.97 -21.15
CA PRO A 169 5.26 -6.78 -19.90
C PRO A 169 6.70 -6.34 -20.19
N LEU A 170 7.31 -5.70 -19.20
CA LEU A 170 8.72 -5.34 -19.28
C LEU A 170 9.60 -6.59 -19.41
N PRO A 171 10.72 -6.51 -20.14
CA PRO A 171 11.64 -7.63 -20.25
C PRO A 171 12.37 -7.88 -18.92
N GLU A 172 12.89 -9.09 -18.71
CA GLU A 172 13.44 -9.54 -17.42
C GLU A 172 14.70 -8.76 -17.03
N GLU A 173 15.50 -8.28 -18.00
CA GLU A 173 16.67 -7.43 -17.76
C GLU A 173 16.34 -6.08 -17.11
N GLU A 174 15.07 -5.66 -17.14
CA GLU A 174 14.58 -4.46 -16.44
C GLU A 174 14.05 -4.77 -15.03
N ASN A 175 14.20 -6.00 -14.54
CA ASN A 175 13.80 -6.38 -13.19
C ASN A 175 14.82 -5.91 -12.14
N TYR A 176 14.42 -4.90 -11.37
CA TYR A 176 15.26 -4.31 -10.33
C TYR A 176 15.27 -5.07 -8.99
N CYS A 177 14.39 -6.07 -8.84
CA CYS A 177 14.31 -6.86 -7.61
C CYS A 177 15.37 -7.95 -7.59
N ASP A 178 16.43 -7.73 -6.82
CA ASP A 178 17.50 -8.71 -6.58
C ASP A 178 17.29 -9.54 -5.30
N GLU A 179 16.05 -9.62 -4.82
CA GLU A 179 15.66 -10.34 -3.62
C GLU A 179 16.48 -9.98 -2.36
N CYS A 180 16.95 -8.73 -2.26
CA CYS A 180 17.69 -8.25 -1.08
C CYS A 180 16.91 -8.31 0.25
N LYS A 181 15.59 -8.55 0.21
CA LYS A 181 14.68 -8.67 1.37
C LYS A 181 14.64 -7.48 2.33
N LEU A 182 15.20 -6.32 1.96
CA LEU A 182 15.08 -5.09 2.76
C LEU A 182 13.62 -4.68 3.01
N CYS A 183 12.71 -4.97 2.06
CA CYS A 183 11.28 -4.76 2.25
C CYS A 183 10.66 -5.60 3.38
N LEU A 184 11.24 -6.75 3.70
CA LEU A 184 10.88 -7.55 4.88
C LEU A 184 11.55 -7.00 6.13
N SER A 185 12.83 -6.60 6.04
CA SER A 185 13.58 -6.04 7.17
C SER A 185 12.97 -4.75 7.76
N VAL A 186 12.23 -3.98 6.95
CA VAL A 186 11.52 -2.77 7.38
C VAL A 186 10.07 -3.03 7.83
N CYS A 187 9.61 -4.30 7.83
CA CYS A 187 8.25 -4.70 8.17
C CYS A 187 8.18 -5.26 9.59
N SER A 188 7.68 -4.48 10.55
CA SER A 188 7.53 -4.95 11.94
C SER A 188 6.47 -6.05 12.11
N SER A 189 5.55 -6.21 11.16
CA SER A 189 4.47 -7.22 11.25
C SER A 189 4.78 -8.56 10.58
N GLY A 190 5.91 -8.67 9.85
CA GLY A 190 6.27 -9.90 9.14
C GLY A 190 5.23 -10.34 8.11
N TYR A 191 4.68 -9.40 7.33
CA TYR A 191 3.59 -9.64 6.38
C TYR A 191 3.93 -10.57 5.21
N VAL A 192 5.17 -10.56 4.74
CA VAL A 192 5.62 -11.38 3.60
C VAL A 192 6.53 -12.48 4.11
N ASP A 193 6.31 -13.70 3.61
CA ASP A 193 7.11 -14.86 3.97
C ASP A 193 8.56 -14.73 3.46
N PRO A 194 9.58 -15.00 4.30
CA PRO A 194 10.98 -14.84 3.92
C PRO A 194 11.49 -15.88 2.93
N VAL A 195 10.75 -16.97 2.70
CA VAL A 195 11.17 -18.10 1.85
C VAL A 195 10.14 -18.41 0.78
N GLU A 196 8.87 -18.55 1.16
CA GLU A 196 7.83 -18.97 0.23
C GLU A 196 7.48 -17.85 -0.75
N LYS A 197 7.28 -18.23 -2.02
CA LYS A 197 6.84 -17.35 -3.10
C LYS A 197 5.51 -17.82 -3.66
N VAL A 198 4.81 -16.89 -4.29
CA VAL A 198 3.66 -17.18 -5.14
C VAL A 198 4.07 -16.84 -6.57
N THR A 199 3.79 -17.75 -7.49
CA THR A 199 3.88 -17.52 -8.93
C THR A 199 2.47 -17.50 -9.50
N VAL A 200 2.16 -16.48 -10.28
CA VAL A 200 0.90 -16.37 -11.02
C VAL A 200 1.18 -16.37 -12.52
N THR A 201 0.29 -16.97 -13.29
CA THR A 201 0.38 -16.99 -14.76
C THR A 201 -0.67 -16.03 -15.32
N LEU A 202 -0.23 -15.04 -16.12
CA LEU A 202 -1.10 -14.04 -16.75
C LEU A 202 -0.86 -14.06 -18.26
N GLY A 203 -1.79 -14.63 -19.01
CA GLY A 203 -1.69 -14.73 -20.48
C GLY A 203 -0.47 -15.54 -20.90
N GLY A 204 -0.21 -16.66 -20.21
CA GLY A 204 0.91 -17.57 -20.46
C GLY A 204 2.28 -17.09 -19.96
N LYS A 205 2.36 -15.92 -19.30
CA LYS A 205 3.61 -15.40 -18.71
C LYS A 205 3.58 -15.53 -17.19
N GLU A 206 4.69 -15.96 -16.59
CA GLU A 206 4.81 -16.16 -15.15
C GLU A 206 5.35 -14.93 -14.43
N PHE A 207 4.79 -14.62 -13.27
CA PHE A 207 5.21 -13.52 -12.41
C PHE A 207 5.26 -13.98 -10.96
N SER A 208 6.39 -13.76 -10.28
CA SER A 208 6.61 -14.22 -8.92
C SER A 208 6.85 -13.10 -7.92
N TYR A 209 6.39 -13.29 -6.69
CA TYR A 209 6.66 -12.42 -5.55
C TYR A 209 6.58 -13.21 -4.23
N GLY A 210 7.02 -12.63 -3.12
CA GLY A 210 6.98 -13.29 -1.81
C GLY A 210 5.54 -13.59 -1.35
N LYS A 211 5.32 -14.78 -0.80
CA LYS A 211 4.00 -15.20 -0.34
C LYS A 211 3.53 -14.29 0.80
N ARG A 212 2.32 -13.74 0.65
CA ARG A 212 1.71 -12.87 1.66
C ARG A 212 1.07 -13.72 2.74
N ARG A 213 1.20 -13.27 3.99
CA ARG A 213 0.46 -13.77 5.15
C ARG A 213 -0.81 -12.93 5.33
N SER A 214 -1.52 -13.12 6.44
CA SER A 214 -2.77 -12.39 6.71
C SER A 214 -2.64 -10.86 6.58
N ASN A 215 -3.62 -10.24 5.91
CA ASN A 215 -3.73 -8.78 5.77
C ASN A 215 -3.95 -8.07 7.11
N SER A 216 -4.45 -8.76 8.14
CA SER A 216 -4.59 -8.24 9.51
C SER A 216 -3.26 -7.76 10.10
N ARG A 217 -2.14 -8.32 9.63
CA ARG A 217 -0.77 -7.86 9.97
C ARG A 217 -0.54 -6.41 9.57
N CYS A 218 -0.97 -6.05 8.35
CA CYS A 218 -0.87 -4.69 7.83
C CYS A 218 -1.90 -3.78 8.49
N PHE A 219 -3.11 -4.27 8.78
CA PHE A 219 -4.12 -3.46 9.46
C PHE A 219 -3.67 -3.05 10.88
N LEU A 220 -3.11 -3.98 11.65
CA LEU A 220 -2.60 -3.71 13.00
C LEU A 220 -1.43 -2.72 13.00
N VAL A 221 -0.45 -2.89 12.11
CA VAL A 221 0.80 -2.11 12.15
C VAL A 221 0.76 -0.88 11.24
N CYS A 222 0.34 -1.03 9.98
CA CYS A 222 0.27 0.09 9.05
C CYS A 222 -0.90 1.03 9.36
N GLY A 223 -2.00 0.49 9.89
CA GLY A 223 -3.14 1.28 10.39
C GLY A 223 -2.85 2.02 11.70
N GLY A 224 -1.68 1.78 12.33
CA GLY A 224 -1.22 2.58 13.46
C GLY A 224 -1.72 2.16 14.83
N LEU A 225 -2.36 0.99 14.94
CA LEU A 225 -2.80 0.45 16.21
C LEU A 225 -1.60 0.14 17.13
N THR A 226 -0.50 -0.35 16.53
CA THR A 226 0.84 -0.48 17.15
C THR A 226 1.94 -0.26 16.10
N GLY A 227 3.19 -0.07 16.51
CA GLY A 227 4.27 0.16 15.55
C GLY A 227 5.70 -0.10 16.01
N LEU A 228 5.93 -0.48 17.28
CA LEU A 228 7.27 -0.77 17.76
C LEU A 228 7.85 -2.00 17.08
N ASN A 229 9.04 -1.89 16.50
CA ASN A 229 9.74 -3.04 15.95
C ASN A 229 10.19 -3.98 17.07
N ALA A 230 10.26 -5.29 16.80
CA ALA A 230 10.69 -6.31 17.77
C ALA A 230 12.07 -6.04 18.39
N SER A 231 12.97 -5.33 17.69
CA SER A 231 14.26 -4.91 18.26
C SER A 231 14.14 -3.87 19.39
N GLY A 232 12.99 -3.19 19.51
CA GLY A 232 12.77 -2.07 20.43
C GLY A 232 13.50 -0.77 20.05
N LYS A 233 14.33 -0.78 19.01
CA LYS A 233 15.21 0.34 18.63
C LYS A 233 14.55 1.39 17.76
N TRP A 234 13.57 0.98 16.95
CA TRP A 234 12.83 1.86 16.06
C TRP A 234 11.36 1.47 15.97
N SER A 235 10.50 2.37 15.49
CA SER A 235 9.07 2.11 15.30
C SER A 235 8.58 2.57 13.92
N THR A 236 7.33 2.29 13.57
CA THR A 236 6.62 3.05 12.53
C THR A 236 6.30 4.47 13.06
N TRP A 237 5.46 5.23 12.37
CA TRP A 237 4.93 6.49 12.92
C TRP A 237 3.83 6.29 13.99
N SER A 238 3.46 5.05 14.29
CA SER A 238 2.59 4.78 15.44
C SER A 238 3.36 5.01 16.75
N PRO A 239 2.79 5.75 17.71
CA PRO A 239 3.37 5.91 19.05
C PRO A 239 3.17 4.69 19.95
N ALA A 240 2.38 3.70 19.50
CA ALA A 240 1.94 2.59 20.32
C ALA A 240 2.86 1.37 20.24
N ARG A 241 2.85 0.61 21.34
CA ARG A 241 3.82 -0.44 21.69
C ARG A 241 3.13 -1.72 22.16
N PHE A 242 1.87 -1.92 21.77
CA PHE A 242 1.21 -3.21 21.95
C PHE A 242 1.99 -4.31 21.23
N GLU A 243 2.00 -5.50 21.82
CA GLU A 243 2.66 -6.66 21.26
C GLU A 243 2.14 -6.96 19.85
N ILE A 244 3.06 -7.19 18.91
CA ILE A 244 2.73 -7.61 17.55
C ILE A 244 2.74 -9.13 17.53
N PRO A 245 1.60 -9.80 17.27
CA PRO A 245 1.55 -11.26 17.31
C PRO A 245 2.45 -11.91 16.25
N GLU A 246 2.93 -13.11 16.54
CA GLU A 246 3.73 -13.88 15.56
C GLU A 246 2.86 -14.70 14.61
N LYS A 247 1.70 -15.23 15.07
CA LYS A 247 0.84 -16.14 14.30
C LYS A 247 -0.39 -15.43 13.78
N ASP A 248 -0.81 -15.78 12.56
CA ASP A 248 -1.93 -15.11 11.87
C ASP A 248 -3.24 -15.15 12.67
N LYS A 249 -3.53 -16.26 13.34
CA LYS A 249 -4.75 -16.43 14.15
C LYS A 249 -4.87 -15.44 15.32
N ASP A 250 -3.73 -14.97 15.83
CA ASP A 250 -3.68 -14.13 17.03
C ASP A 250 -3.84 -12.63 16.68
N PHE A 251 -3.68 -12.25 15.39
CA PHE A 251 -3.89 -10.88 14.94
C PHE A 251 -5.34 -10.43 15.11
N ILE A 252 -6.31 -11.29 14.81
CA ILE A 252 -7.74 -10.94 14.94
C ILE A 252 -8.09 -10.71 16.41
N ALA A 253 -7.56 -11.53 17.32
CA ALA A 253 -7.78 -11.38 18.76
C ALA A 253 -7.16 -10.09 19.32
N ALA A 254 -6.08 -9.58 18.72
CA ALA A 254 -5.42 -8.34 19.14
C ALA A 254 -6.16 -7.06 18.69
N LEU A 255 -7.08 -7.14 17.72
CA LEU A 255 -7.72 -5.95 17.14
C LEU A 255 -8.64 -5.19 18.12
N PRO A 256 -9.58 -5.81 18.86
CA PRO A 256 -10.59 -5.06 19.62
C PRO A 256 -9.97 -4.06 20.63
N GLY A 257 -9.07 -4.54 21.50
CA GLY A 257 -8.44 -3.68 22.51
C GLY A 257 -7.50 -2.62 21.92
N THR A 258 -6.81 -2.94 20.81
CA THR A 258 -5.93 -1.97 20.15
C THR A 258 -6.70 -0.90 19.37
N ILE A 259 -7.87 -1.24 18.81
CA ILE A 259 -8.80 -0.28 18.20
C ILE A 259 -9.37 0.66 19.27
N GLU A 260 -9.84 0.14 20.40
CA GLU A 260 -10.34 0.95 21.50
C GLU A 260 -9.28 1.95 21.99
N ALA A 261 -8.07 1.45 22.24
CA ALA A 261 -6.93 2.29 22.60
C ALA A 261 -6.61 3.35 21.53
N TYR A 262 -6.64 2.98 20.25
CA TYR A 262 -6.41 3.93 19.15
C TYR A 262 -7.47 5.03 19.11
N LEU A 263 -8.75 4.70 19.30
CA LEU A 263 -9.85 5.66 19.28
C LEU A 263 -9.82 6.64 20.47
N GLY A 264 -9.24 6.23 21.60
CA GLY A 264 -9.04 7.09 22.75
C GLY A 264 -7.87 8.07 22.63
N ARG A 265 -7.00 7.93 21.63
CA ARG A 265 -5.84 8.83 21.44
C ARG A 265 -6.26 10.22 20.98
N PRO A 266 -5.42 11.25 21.21
CA PRO A 266 -5.62 12.57 20.63
C PRO A 266 -5.86 12.48 19.12
N LYS A 267 -6.91 13.16 18.67
CA LYS A 267 -7.31 13.18 17.26
C LYS A 267 -6.25 13.88 16.42
N ILE A 268 -5.93 13.30 15.27
CA ILE A 268 -4.93 13.88 14.38
C ILE A 268 -5.58 14.84 13.37
N LYS A 269 -4.81 15.84 12.95
CA LYS A 269 -5.16 16.76 11.87
C LYS A 269 -4.76 16.10 10.54
N GLY A 270 -5.74 15.59 9.78
CA GLY A 270 -5.49 14.95 8.49
C GLY A 270 -6.10 13.56 8.39
N GLY A 271 -5.43 12.69 7.63
CA GLY A 271 -5.84 11.30 7.39
C GLY A 271 -6.94 11.14 6.33
N PHE A 272 -7.47 9.92 6.26
CA PHE A 272 -8.54 9.51 5.34
C PHE A 272 -9.61 8.70 6.08
N PHE A 273 -10.79 8.59 5.48
CA PHE A 273 -11.90 7.83 6.07
C PHE A 273 -11.81 6.36 5.68
N ILE A 274 -12.15 5.48 6.61
CA ILE A 274 -12.25 4.03 6.36
C ILE A 274 -13.62 3.50 6.79
N CYS A 275 -14.18 2.60 5.99
CA CYS A 275 -15.49 2.00 6.28
C CYS A 275 -15.49 1.03 7.46
N LEU A 276 -14.31 0.54 7.89
CA LEU A 276 -14.17 -0.35 9.04
C LEU A 276 -14.36 0.38 10.37
N ILE A 277 -14.15 1.69 10.42
CA ILE A 277 -14.31 2.51 11.62
C ILE A 277 -15.10 3.79 11.27
N PRO A 278 -16.44 3.69 11.08
CA PRO A 278 -17.27 4.82 10.67
C PRO A 278 -17.15 6.01 11.63
N GLY A 279 -17.15 7.23 11.08
CA GLY A 279 -17.02 8.47 11.85
C GLY A 279 -15.60 8.80 12.34
N SER A 280 -14.63 7.93 12.10
CA SER A 280 -13.23 8.13 12.45
C SER A 280 -12.34 8.32 11.21
N ARG A 281 -11.17 8.91 11.42
CA ARG A 281 -10.11 9.04 10.42
C ARG A 281 -8.96 8.11 10.77
N MET A 282 -8.33 7.55 9.75
CA MET A 282 -7.10 6.77 9.86
C MET A 282 -5.97 7.50 9.16
N GLU A 283 -4.75 7.24 9.63
CA GLU A 283 -3.53 7.71 8.99
C GLU A 283 -2.66 6.56 8.50
N TYR A 284 -1.84 6.83 7.48
CA TYR A 284 -0.79 5.90 7.07
C TYR A 284 0.41 6.01 8.01
N THR A 285 0.38 5.31 9.14
CA THR A 285 1.51 5.30 10.08
C THR A 285 2.71 4.48 9.59
N CYS A 286 2.50 3.54 8.67
CA CYS A 286 3.57 2.77 8.02
C CYS A 286 3.36 2.69 6.52
N SER A 287 4.45 2.86 5.76
CA SER A 287 4.53 2.58 4.33
C SER A 287 5.93 2.11 3.93
N ASN A 288 6.69 1.55 4.89
CA ASN A 288 8.11 1.28 4.72
C ASN A 288 8.40 0.33 3.55
N CYS A 289 7.67 -0.79 3.42
CA CYS A 289 7.87 -1.74 2.33
C CYS A 289 7.46 -1.18 0.94
N HIS A 290 6.65 -0.13 0.94
CA HIS A 290 6.18 0.61 -0.24
C HIS A 290 7.19 1.67 -0.68
N PHE A 291 7.98 2.22 0.23
CA PHE A 291 8.95 3.28 -0.07
C PHE A 291 10.41 2.84 -0.06
N VAL A 292 10.74 1.69 0.53
CA VAL A 292 12.13 1.22 0.59
C VAL A 292 12.62 0.66 -0.75
N CYS A 293 11.75 0.07 -1.58
CA CYS A 293 12.18 -0.54 -2.85
C CYS A 293 12.45 0.54 -3.90
N HIS A 294 13.63 0.45 -4.52
CA HIS A 294 14.13 1.38 -5.52
C HIS A 294 15.10 0.66 -6.47
N PRO A 295 15.21 1.04 -7.76
CA PRO A 295 16.19 0.47 -8.68
C PRO A 295 17.61 0.48 -8.14
N ASP A 296 18.02 1.62 -7.61
CA ASP A 296 19.33 1.81 -6.98
C ASP A 296 19.45 1.10 -5.62
N LYS A 297 20.46 0.22 -5.48
CA LYS A 297 20.79 -0.51 -4.24
C LYS A 297 21.30 0.40 -3.12
N GLY A 298 22.03 1.47 -3.45
CA GLY A 298 22.49 2.49 -2.53
C GLY A 298 21.32 3.20 -1.86
N ILE A 299 20.31 3.61 -2.63
CA ILE A 299 19.10 4.25 -2.09
C ILE A 299 18.35 3.30 -1.14
N ARG A 300 18.19 2.03 -1.51
CA ARG A 300 17.56 1.02 -0.63
C ARG A 300 18.28 0.89 0.71
N LYS A 301 19.62 0.79 0.69
CA LYS A 301 20.45 0.68 1.90
C LYS A 301 20.40 1.96 2.73
N ALA A 302 20.37 3.13 2.10
CA ALA A 302 20.28 4.41 2.78
C ALA A 302 18.95 4.56 3.51
N ARG A 303 17.82 4.29 2.84
CA ARG A 303 16.47 4.30 3.43
C ARG A 303 16.32 3.31 4.59
N TYR A 304 16.89 2.11 4.46
CA TYR A 304 16.95 1.15 5.56
C TYR A 304 17.66 1.71 6.79
N ARG A 305 18.86 2.30 6.62
CA ARG A 305 19.62 2.90 7.73
C ARG A 305 18.86 4.05 8.37
N MET A 306 18.33 4.97 7.56
CA MET A 306 17.51 6.09 8.04
C MET A 306 16.40 5.60 8.95
N LEU A 307 15.67 4.56 8.55
CA LEU A 307 14.62 3.97 9.39
C LEU A 307 15.18 3.38 10.69
N THR A 308 16.20 2.53 10.62
CA THR A 308 16.69 1.79 11.79
C THR A 308 17.40 2.67 12.81
N GLU A 309 17.89 3.82 12.37
CA GLU A 309 18.59 4.82 13.20
C GLU A 309 17.65 5.95 13.66
N SER A 310 16.40 6.00 13.17
CA SER A 310 15.45 7.08 13.47
C SER A 310 14.85 7.09 14.88
N GLY A 311 15.09 6.04 15.67
CA GLY A 311 14.49 5.90 17.00
C GLY A 311 12.99 5.58 16.95
N VAL A 312 12.28 5.90 18.03
CA VAL A 312 10.88 5.51 18.23
C VAL A 312 9.98 6.73 18.34
N VAL A 313 8.70 6.59 17.99
CA VAL A 313 7.73 7.68 18.04
C VAL A 313 7.00 7.69 19.38
N ILE A 314 6.74 8.89 19.90
CA ILE A 314 5.81 9.16 20.99
C ILE A 314 4.77 10.20 20.54
N GLN A 315 3.65 10.30 21.26
CA GLN A 315 2.59 11.27 20.99
C GLN A 315 2.37 12.19 22.18
N GLU A 316 2.42 13.49 21.92
CA GLU A 316 2.18 14.55 22.88
C GLU A 316 0.68 14.74 23.19
N PRO A 317 0.32 15.42 24.29
CA PRO A 317 -1.10 15.62 24.67
C PRO A 317 -1.93 16.33 23.58
N ASP A 318 -1.29 17.21 22.81
CA ASP A 318 -1.91 17.93 21.69
C ASP A 318 -2.07 17.07 20.42
N GLY A 319 -1.59 15.83 20.46
CA GLY A 319 -1.64 14.86 19.36
C GLY A 319 -0.45 14.88 18.42
N THR A 320 0.47 15.85 18.55
CA THR A 320 1.70 15.88 17.76
C THR A 320 2.60 14.69 18.07
N ARG A 321 3.40 14.29 17.09
CA ARG A 321 4.32 13.15 17.18
C ARG A 321 5.75 13.62 17.00
N ARG A 322 6.66 13.07 17.80
CA ARG A 322 8.10 13.28 17.64
C ARG A 322 8.87 11.99 17.83
N ALA A 323 10.02 11.90 17.17
CA ALA A 323 10.96 10.81 17.34
C ALA A 323 11.86 11.06 18.57
N VAL A 324 12.13 9.99 19.32
CA VAL A 324 12.93 10.01 20.53
C VAL A 324 13.77 8.73 20.64
N SER A 325 14.72 8.71 21.58
CA SER A 325 15.43 7.48 21.92
C SER A 325 14.48 6.45 22.56
N PRO A 326 14.77 5.14 22.45
CA PRO A 326 13.98 4.10 23.14
C PRO A 326 13.90 4.31 24.66
N GLU A 327 14.97 4.81 25.28
CA GLU A 327 15.06 5.10 26.71
C GLU A 327 14.13 6.27 27.09
N GLU A 328 14.23 7.39 26.37
CA GLU A 328 13.36 8.55 26.57
C GLU A 328 11.88 8.18 26.40
N ALA A 329 11.54 7.36 25.41
CA ALA A 329 10.16 6.91 25.22
C ALA A 329 9.62 6.10 26.41
N LYS A 330 10.45 5.24 27.02
CA LYS A 330 10.07 4.46 28.20
C LYS A 330 9.83 5.37 29.40
N GLU A 331 10.69 6.35 29.61
CA GLU A 331 10.53 7.35 30.68
C GLU A 331 9.28 8.20 30.46
N TYR A 332 9.05 8.65 29.23
CA TYR A 332 7.88 9.42 28.84
C TYR A 332 6.59 8.65 29.12
N LEU A 333 6.48 7.38 28.70
CA LEU A 333 5.30 6.55 28.96
C LEU A 333 5.07 6.29 30.45
N LYS A 334 6.13 6.10 31.24
CA LYS A 334 6.02 5.94 32.70
C LYS A 334 5.56 7.20 33.42
N SER A 335 5.86 8.38 32.87
CA SER A 335 5.41 9.66 33.42
C SER A 335 3.92 9.97 33.15
N MET A 336 3.27 9.23 32.23
CA MET A 336 1.85 9.40 31.95
C MET A 336 0.98 8.86 33.09
N SER A 337 -0.22 9.44 33.24
CA SER A 337 -1.28 8.80 34.04
C SER A 337 -1.58 7.40 33.50
N GLN A 338 -1.98 6.49 34.39
CA GLN A 338 -2.31 5.10 34.01
C GLN A 338 -3.38 5.04 32.91
N GLU A 339 -4.40 5.89 32.99
CA GLU A 339 -5.47 6.02 31.99
C GLU A 339 -4.93 6.37 30.60
N ARG A 340 -4.01 7.35 30.51
CA ARG A 340 -3.42 7.75 29.23
C ARG A 340 -2.43 6.69 28.72
N ARG A 341 -1.65 6.08 29.62
CA ARG A 341 -0.65 5.05 29.28
C ARG A 341 -1.28 3.82 28.64
N LYS A 342 -2.46 3.40 29.12
CA LYS A 342 -3.25 2.28 28.55
C LYS A 342 -3.62 2.47 27.07
N LEU A 343 -3.57 3.70 26.53
CA LEU A 343 -3.82 3.97 25.11
C LEU A 343 -2.63 3.60 24.19
N TYR A 344 -1.43 3.42 24.76
CA TYR A 344 -0.19 3.22 24.02
C TYR A 344 0.47 1.87 24.29
N GLU A 345 0.26 1.27 25.47
CA GLU A 345 0.81 -0.04 25.81
C GLU A 345 -0.07 -0.79 26.81
N SER A 346 0.13 -2.12 26.89
CA SER A 346 -0.49 -2.95 27.90
C SER A 346 0.09 -2.60 29.28
N VAL A 347 -0.77 -2.15 30.19
CA VAL A 347 -0.40 -1.84 31.58
C VAL A 347 -1.03 -2.91 32.47
N SER A 348 -0.23 -3.63 33.26
CA SER A 348 -0.76 -4.51 34.30
C SER A 348 -1.48 -3.67 35.36
N GLU A 349 -2.68 -4.08 35.75
CA GLU A 349 -3.31 -3.56 36.96
C GLU A 349 -2.59 -4.21 38.14
N GLU A 350 -1.88 -3.40 38.93
CA GLU A 350 -1.34 -3.82 40.23
C GLU A 350 -2.45 -3.97 41.27
#